data_AF-A0A8J6KP62-F1
#
_entry.id   AF-A0A8J6KP62-F1
#
_cell.length_a   1.000
_cell.length_b   1.000
_cell.length_c   1.000
_cell.angle_alpha   90.00
_cell.angle_beta   90.00
_cell.angle_gamma   90.00
#
_symmetry.space_group_name_H-M   'P 1'
#
loop_
_entity.id
_entity.type
_entity.pdbx_description
1 polymer ?
#
loop_
_entity_poly.entity_id
_entity_poly.type
_entity_poly.pdbx_seq_one_letter_code
_entity_poly.pdbx_strand_id
1 'polypeptide(L)'
;MEVRWCTISDPEQQKCEDMSKAFQEAGIQPSLLCIQGTSSDHCVQLIKDQEADAITLDGGAIYEAGKEHGLKPVVGEVYDQDAGTSYYAVAVVRRNSNVTINTLKGIKSCHTGINRTVGWNVPVGYLVESGHLSVMGCDVLKAVGDYFGGSCVPGAGETSYSESLCRLCRGDPSGHNVCDKSPLERYYDYSGAFRCLAEGAGDVAFVKHSTVLENTDAQTSVSSQVQHKHRSAHRYSADISQLTGTAQTSVSSQAGHIDAVTLEGEDIYTAGKVYGLVPAAGEQYAEEDRSNSYFVVAVVRRDSSYSFTLDELRGKRSCHPGLGSPAGWDVPIGSLIQRGFIRPKDCDVLTAVSQFFNGSCVPVNNPRNYPSSLCALCVGDEKGRNKCVGSSQERYYGYSGAFRCLAEHAGDVAFVKHTTVFENTNGHNPEPWAAHLRSQDYELLCPNGARAEVSQFQACNLAQMPSQAVMVHPDTNIFTVYGLLDKAQDLFGDDRNQNGFQMFDSSKYHSQDLLFKDATV
;
A
#
# COMPACT_ATOMS: atom_id res chain seq x y z
N MET A 1 -33.01 -34.23 -13.31
CA MET A 1 -31.91 -33.25 -13.17
C MET A 1 -31.00 -33.83 -12.11
N GLU A 2 -29.70 -33.88 -12.37
CA GLU A 2 -28.70 -34.47 -11.49
C GLU A 2 -27.48 -33.54 -11.43
N VAL A 3 -26.68 -33.65 -10.37
CA VAL A 3 -25.45 -32.89 -10.18
C VAL A 3 -24.30 -33.87 -9.94
N ARG A 4 -23.29 -33.84 -10.81
CA ARG A 4 -22.08 -34.65 -10.74
C ARG A 4 -20.96 -33.87 -10.04
N TRP A 5 -20.67 -34.22 -8.79
CA TRP A 5 -19.61 -33.60 -7.99
C TRP A 5 -18.27 -34.29 -8.24
N CYS A 6 -17.23 -33.52 -8.59
CA CYS A 6 -15.89 -34.05 -8.83
C CYS A 6 -15.09 -34.13 -7.54
N THR A 7 -14.46 -35.27 -7.29
CA THR A 7 -13.60 -35.54 -6.11
C THR A 7 -12.16 -35.75 -6.55
N ILE A 8 -11.18 -35.45 -5.70
CA ILE A 8 -9.74 -35.49 -6.06
C ILE A 8 -8.95 -36.59 -5.30
N SER A 9 -9.63 -37.44 -4.53
CA SER A 9 -9.00 -38.54 -3.79
C SER A 9 -10.00 -39.65 -3.41
N ASP A 10 -9.52 -40.88 -3.19
CA ASP A 10 -10.37 -42.01 -2.78
C ASP A 10 -11.19 -41.71 -1.50
N PRO A 11 -10.63 -41.09 -0.44
CA PRO A 11 -11.42 -40.75 0.75
C PRO A 11 -12.51 -39.70 0.47
N GLU A 12 -12.24 -38.76 -0.44
CA GLU A 12 -13.22 -37.75 -0.84
C GLU A 12 -14.34 -38.36 -1.70
N GLN A 13 -14.01 -39.29 -2.58
CA GLN A 13 -14.99 -40.08 -3.34
C GLN A 13 -15.92 -40.85 -2.40
N GLN A 14 -15.37 -41.57 -1.41
CA GLN A 14 -16.17 -42.29 -0.42
C GLN A 14 -17.11 -41.35 0.36
N LYS A 15 -16.60 -40.20 0.82
CA LYS A 15 -17.40 -39.19 1.52
C LYS A 15 -18.53 -38.64 0.64
N CYS A 16 -18.26 -38.41 -0.65
CA CYS A 16 -19.26 -37.95 -1.61
C CYS A 16 -20.36 -39.00 -1.82
N GLU A 17 -20.00 -40.28 -1.94
CA GLU A 17 -20.95 -41.37 -2.12
C GLU A 17 -21.86 -41.56 -0.90
N ASP A 18 -21.29 -41.49 0.31
CA ASP A 18 -22.05 -41.51 1.56
C ASP A 18 -23.04 -40.33 1.64
N MET A 19 -22.60 -39.13 1.22
CA MET A 19 -23.43 -37.93 1.16
C MET A 19 -24.57 -38.07 0.12
N SER A 20 -24.29 -38.63 -1.06
CA SER A 20 -25.30 -38.91 -2.07
C SER A 20 -26.39 -39.85 -1.53
N LYS A 21 -25.99 -40.93 -0.86
CA LYS A 21 -26.92 -41.88 -0.25
C LYS A 21 -27.79 -41.22 0.83
N ALA A 22 -27.18 -40.41 1.72
CA ALA A 22 -27.92 -39.68 2.75
C ALA A 22 -28.94 -38.69 2.15
N PHE A 23 -28.60 -38.02 1.05
CA PHE A 23 -29.51 -37.10 0.35
C PHE A 23 -30.70 -37.85 -0.26
N GLN A 24 -30.46 -39.02 -0.84
CA GLN A 24 -31.52 -39.87 -1.39
C GLN A 24 -32.46 -40.38 -0.30
N GLU A 25 -31.94 -40.85 0.84
CA GLU A 25 -32.73 -41.30 1.98
C GLU A 25 -33.57 -40.18 2.60
N ALA A 26 -33.06 -38.95 2.59
CA ALA A 26 -33.78 -37.75 3.05
C ALA A 26 -34.76 -37.17 2.01
N GLY A 27 -34.84 -37.73 0.80
CA GLY A 27 -35.71 -37.25 -0.28
C GLY A 27 -35.30 -35.90 -0.89
N ILE A 28 -34.02 -35.52 -0.77
CA ILE A 28 -33.47 -34.28 -1.33
C ILE A 28 -33.33 -34.42 -2.85
N GLN A 29 -33.71 -33.36 -3.58
CA GLN A 29 -33.64 -33.29 -5.05
C GLN A 29 -32.89 -32.02 -5.47
N PRO A 30 -32.12 -32.02 -6.58
CA PRO A 30 -31.83 -33.14 -7.51
C PRO A 30 -30.87 -34.20 -6.93
N SER A 31 -30.70 -35.33 -7.64
CA SER A 31 -29.76 -36.40 -7.26
C SER A 31 -28.29 -35.97 -7.39
N LEU A 32 -27.44 -36.44 -6.48
CA LEU A 32 -26.00 -36.19 -6.45
C LEU A 32 -25.24 -37.43 -6.94
N LEU A 33 -24.31 -37.26 -7.88
CA LEU A 33 -23.37 -38.30 -8.35
C LEU A 33 -21.93 -37.86 -8.08
N CYS A 34 -21.00 -38.80 -7.95
CA CYS A 34 -19.60 -38.52 -7.59
C CYS A 34 -18.67 -39.01 -8.69
N ILE A 35 -17.92 -38.09 -9.31
CA ILE A 35 -16.96 -38.37 -10.39
C ILE A 35 -15.55 -38.21 -9.84
N GLN A 36 -14.71 -39.22 -9.98
CA GLN A 36 -13.36 -39.17 -9.45
C GLN A 36 -12.37 -38.60 -10.48
N GLY A 37 -11.74 -37.48 -10.13
CA GLY A 37 -10.62 -36.89 -10.82
C GLY A 37 -9.28 -37.22 -10.15
N THR A 38 -8.19 -36.84 -10.81
CA THR A 38 -6.81 -37.05 -10.30
C THR A 38 -6.23 -35.81 -9.62
N SER A 39 -6.79 -34.62 -9.90
CA SER A 39 -6.38 -33.35 -9.31
C SER A 39 -7.52 -32.31 -9.46
N SER A 40 -7.40 -31.17 -8.79
CA SER A 40 -8.32 -30.03 -8.97
C SER A 40 -8.40 -29.59 -10.42
N ASP A 41 -7.25 -29.56 -11.10
CA ASP A 41 -7.11 -29.04 -12.45
C ASP A 41 -7.71 -30.03 -13.46
N HIS A 42 -7.57 -31.33 -13.21
CA HIS A 42 -8.28 -32.37 -13.96
C HIS A 42 -9.80 -32.27 -13.76
N CYS A 43 -10.29 -32.06 -12.54
CA CYS A 43 -11.72 -31.86 -12.31
C CYS A 43 -12.28 -30.62 -13.02
N VAL A 44 -11.52 -29.52 -13.08
CA VAL A 44 -11.90 -28.32 -13.87
C VAL A 44 -12.03 -28.66 -15.35
N GLN A 45 -11.13 -29.49 -15.88
CA GLN A 45 -11.20 -29.97 -17.26
C GLN A 45 -12.43 -30.88 -17.48
N LEU A 46 -12.72 -31.82 -16.58
CA LEU A 46 -13.91 -32.67 -16.64
C LEU A 46 -15.22 -31.86 -16.64
N ILE A 47 -15.27 -30.74 -15.89
CA ILE A 47 -16.45 -29.86 -15.90
C ILE A 47 -16.58 -29.14 -17.24
N LYS A 48 -15.48 -28.64 -17.80
CA LYS A 48 -15.46 -28.01 -19.12
C LYS A 48 -15.93 -28.97 -20.22
N ASP A 49 -15.53 -30.23 -20.12
CA ASP A 49 -15.87 -31.29 -21.08
C ASP A 49 -17.26 -31.91 -20.82
N GLN A 50 -18.01 -31.36 -19.85
CA GLN A 50 -19.36 -31.82 -19.46
C GLN A 50 -19.38 -33.26 -18.91
N GLU A 51 -18.27 -33.74 -18.35
CA GLU A 51 -18.16 -35.04 -17.68
C GLU A 51 -18.45 -34.94 -16.16
N ALA A 52 -18.26 -33.76 -15.58
CA ALA A 52 -18.69 -33.39 -14.23
C ALA A 52 -19.43 -32.03 -14.21
N ASP A 53 -20.06 -31.66 -13.10
CA ASP A 53 -20.86 -30.43 -12.99
C ASP A 53 -20.33 -29.44 -11.94
N ALA A 54 -19.71 -29.92 -10.85
CA ALA A 54 -19.27 -29.06 -9.74
C ALA A 54 -18.01 -29.58 -9.04
N ILE A 55 -17.21 -28.64 -8.50
CA ILE A 55 -16.08 -28.89 -7.60
C ILE A 55 -15.90 -27.66 -6.68
N THR A 56 -15.42 -27.88 -5.45
CA THR A 56 -14.95 -26.81 -4.57
C THR A 56 -13.48 -26.49 -4.85
N LEU A 57 -13.14 -25.21 -5.05
CA LEU A 57 -11.78 -24.76 -5.36
C LEU A 57 -11.33 -23.66 -4.39
N ASP A 58 -10.01 -23.55 -4.16
CA ASP A 58 -9.45 -22.38 -3.48
C ASP A 58 -9.41 -21.14 -4.40
N GLY A 59 -9.24 -19.95 -3.82
CA GLY A 59 -9.34 -18.68 -4.56
C GLY A 59 -8.37 -18.56 -5.75
N GLY A 60 -7.20 -19.18 -5.68
CA GLY A 60 -6.26 -19.24 -6.80
C GLY A 60 -6.77 -20.11 -7.95
N ALA A 61 -7.22 -21.33 -7.61
CA ALA A 61 -7.81 -22.25 -8.59
C ALA A 61 -9.14 -21.73 -9.19
N ILE A 62 -9.94 -20.98 -8.43
CA ILE A 62 -11.13 -20.28 -8.96
C ILE A 62 -10.74 -19.26 -10.04
N TYR A 63 -9.66 -18.51 -9.82
CA TYR A 63 -9.16 -17.53 -10.77
C TYR A 63 -8.68 -18.20 -12.07
N GLU A 64 -7.88 -19.26 -11.97
CA GLU A 64 -7.40 -20.05 -13.13
C GLU A 64 -8.58 -20.68 -13.90
N ALA A 65 -9.48 -21.37 -13.19
CA ALA A 65 -10.66 -22.01 -13.80
C ALA A 65 -11.58 -20.99 -14.49
N GLY A 66 -11.76 -19.81 -13.91
CA GLY A 66 -12.56 -18.75 -14.52
C GLY A 66 -11.90 -18.09 -15.72
N LYS A 67 -10.56 -17.94 -15.70
CA LYS A 67 -9.80 -17.30 -16.76
C LYS A 67 -9.57 -18.22 -17.97
N GLU A 68 -9.17 -19.47 -17.73
CA GLU A 68 -8.74 -20.40 -18.79
C GLU A 68 -9.85 -21.33 -19.27
N HIS A 69 -10.81 -21.65 -18.39
CA HIS A 69 -11.90 -22.58 -18.68
C HIS A 69 -13.28 -21.91 -18.66
N GLY A 70 -13.36 -20.63 -18.29
CA GLY A 70 -14.62 -19.87 -18.27
C GLY A 70 -15.62 -20.33 -17.20
N LEU A 71 -15.16 -21.10 -16.21
CA LEU A 71 -16.02 -21.57 -15.11
C LEU A 71 -16.41 -20.41 -14.19
N LYS A 72 -17.55 -20.53 -13.52
CA LYS A 72 -18.08 -19.49 -12.63
C LYS A 72 -18.25 -20.07 -11.23
N PRO A 73 -17.77 -19.41 -10.17
CA PRO A 73 -18.13 -19.79 -8.82
C PRO A 73 -19.64 -19.60 -8.65
N VAL A 74 -20.35 -20.67 -8.26
CA VAL A 74 -21.81 -20.70 -8.01
C VAL A 74 -22.12 -20.81 -6.50
N VAL A 75 -21.14 -21.22 -5.70
CA VAL A 75 -21.29 -21.44 -4.26
C VAL A 75 -19.97 -21.10 -3.56
N GLY A 76 -19.99 -20.52 -2.35
CA GLY A 76 -18.80 -20.09 -1.60
C GLY A 76 -18.90 -20.44 -0.12
N GLU A 77 -17.78 -20.81 0.52
CA GLU A 77 -17.77 -21.29 1.91
C GLU A 77 -17.83 -20.13 2.92
N VAL A 78 -18.52 -20.33 4.04
CA VAL A 78 -18.51 -19.48 5.25
C VAL A 78 -17.85 -20.25 6.39
N TYR A 79 -16.83 -19.66 6.99
CA TYR A 79 -16.02 -20.34 8.01
C TYR A 79 -16.39 -19.95 9.44
N ASP A 80 -16.91 -18.73 9.65
CA ASP A 80 -17.33 -18.25 10.98
C ASP A 80 -18.48 -17.24 10.88
N GLN A 81 -19.28 -17.09 11.95
CA GLN A 81 -20.39 -16.13 12.00
C GLN A 81 -19.89 -14.67 11.94
N ASP A 82 -18.68 -14.41 12.42
CA ASP A 82 -18.09 -13.05 12.48
C ASP A 82 -17.22 -12.70 11.25
N ALA A 83 -16.57 -13.67 10.61
CA ALA A 83 -15.68 -13.46 9.45
C ALA A 83 -16.39 -13.62 8.07
N GLY A 84 -17.61 -14.16 8.04
CA GLY A 84 -18.40 -14.36 6.82
C GLY A 84 -17.75 -15.35 5.83
N THR A 85 -17.75 -15.02 4.53
CA THR A 85 -17.16 -15.83 3.44
C THR A 85 -15.65 -15.61 3.26
N SER A 86 -14.94 -15.16 4.29
CA SER A 86 -13.53 -14.80 4.22
C SER A 86 -12.71 -15.51 5.30
N TYR A 87 -11.42 -15.69 5.06
CA TYR A 87 -10.49 -16.24 6.04
C TYR A 87 -9.17 -15.46 6.00
N TYR A 88 -8.50 -15.37 7.15
CA TYR A 88 -7.19 -14.73 7.25
C TYR A 88 -6.06 -15.69 6.89
N ALA A 89 -5.16 -15.22 6.03
CA ALA A 89 -3.86 -15.83 5.77
C ALA A 89 -2.89 -15.43 6.90
N VAL A 90 -2.12 -16.39 7.43
CA VAL A 90 -1.14 -16.16 8.49
C VAL A 90 0.17 -16.87 8.21
N ALA A 91 1.28 -16.30 8.69
CA ALA A 91 2.58 -16.95 8.74
C ALA A 91 2.82 -17.49 10.16
N VAL A 92 2.93 -18.81 10.30
CA VAL A 92 3.09 -19.50 11.58
C VAL A 92 4.54 -19.89 11.77
N VAL A 93 5.09 -19.64 12.96
CA VAL A 93 6.44 -20.03 13.37
C VAL A 93 6.40 -20.73 14.73
N ARG A 94 7.44 -21.50 15.07
CA ARG A 94 7.59 -22.08 16.41
C ARG A 94 7.88 -20.99 17.45
N ARG A 95 7.38 -21.19 18.68
CA ARG A 95 7.65 -20.28 19.82
C ARG A 95 9.14 -20.07 20.11
N ASN A 96 9.98 -21.10 19.90
CA ASN A 96 11.42 -21.03 20.14
C ASN A 96 12.21 -20.51 18.92
N SER A 97 11.56 -19.78 18.01
CA SER A 97 12.18 -19.18 16.84
C SER A 97 12.29 -17.66 17.01
N ASN A 98 13.39 -17.08 16.51
CA ASN A 98 13.56 -15.63 16.41
C ASN A 98 13.08 -15.07 15.06
N VAL A 99 12.45 -15.90 14.23
CA VAL A 99 11.96 -15.48 12.91
C VAL A 99 10.79 -14.52 13.07
N THR A 100 10.94 -13.34 12.47
CA THR A 100 9.89 -12.33 12.31
C THR A 100 9.54 -12.18 10.83
N ILE A 101 8.47 -11.44 10.53
CA ILE A 101 8.04 -11.19 9.14
C ILE A 101 9.13 -10.52 8.29
N ASN A 102 10.02 -9.73 8.91
CA ASN A 102 11.09 -9.00 8.22
C ASN A 102 12.40 -9.81 8.08
N THR A 103 12.49 -10.99 8.72
CA THR A 103 13.73 -11.81 8.75
C THR A 103 13.54 -13.15 8.04
N LEU A 104 12.70 -13.18 6.99
CA LEU A 104 12.34 -14.40 6.25
C LEU A 104 13.37 -14.80 5.19
N LYS A 105 14.29 -13.90 4.82
CA LYS A 105 15.36 -14.18 3.85
C LYS A 105 16.28 -15.30 4.38
N GLY A 106 16.48 -16.33 3.57
CA GLY A 106 17.27 -17.52 3.91
C GLY A 106 16.57 -18.52 4.83
N ILE A 107 15.34 -18.26 5.28
CA ILE A 107 14.58 -19.15 6.15
C ILE A 107 13.95 -20.29 5.33
N LYS A 108 13.74 -21.47 5.94
CA LYS A 108 13.05 -22.59 5.31
C LYS A 108 11.53 -22.43 5.38
N SER A 109 10.81 -22.51 4.26
CA SER A 109 9.38 -22.22 4.20
C SER A 109 8.50 -23.40 3.77
N CYS A 110 7.29 -23.47 4.33
CA CYS A 110 6.28 -24.47 3.99
C CYS A 110 5.05 -23.77 3.40
N HIS A 111 4.63 -24.20 2.21
CA HIS A 111 3.55 -23.61 1.43
C HIS A 111 2.46 -24.64 1.14
N THR A 112 1.19 -24.22 1.08
CA THR A 112 0.06 -25.13 0.79
C THR A 112 0.03 -25.65 -0.64
N GLY A 113 0.76 -24.99 -1.55
CA GLY A 113 0.86 -25.31 -2.97
C GLY A 113 1.06 -24.05 -3.83
N ILE A 114 1.68 -24.21 -5.00
CA ILE A 114 1.86 -23.14 -5.98
C ILE A 114 0.50 -22.56 -6.43
N ASN A 115 0.45 -21.25 -6.67
CA ASN A 115 -0.74 -20.49 -7.08
C ASN A 115 -1.94 -20.52 -6.11
N ARG A 116 -1.79 -21.10 -4.92
CA ARG A 116 -2.87 -21.12 -3.91
C ARG A 116 -2.92 -19.82 -3.13
N THR A 117 -4.13 -19.41 -2.72
CA THR A 117 -4.36 -18.10 -2.09
C THR A 117 -3.45 -17.83 -0.89
N VAL A 118 -3.49 -18.69 0.13
CA VAL A 118 -2.80 -18.45 1.41
C VAL A 118 -1.37 -18.94 1.41
N GLY A 119 -1.12 -20.10 0.79
CA GLY A 119 0.21 -20.68 0.77
C GLY A 119 1.15 -20.01 -0.22
N TRP A 120 0.65 -19.26 -1.21
CA TRP A 120 1.49 -18.70 -2.27
C TRP A 120 1.13 -17.26 -2.61
N ASN A 121 -0.08 -16.99 -3.12
CA ASN A 121 -0.42 -15.68 -3.70
C ASN A 121 -0.32 -14.54 -2.67
N VAL A 122 -0.91 -14.71 -1.49
CA VAL A 122 -0.88 -13.71 -0.41
C VAL A 122 0.52 -13.52 0.16
N PRO A 123 1.27 -14.56 0.60
CA PRO A 123 2.58 -14.35 1.20
C PRO A 123 3.61 -13.85 0.19
N VAL A 124 3.62 -14.36 -1.04
CA VAL A 124 4.51 -13.86 -2.08
C VAL A 124 4.12 -12.43 -2.46
N GLY A 125 2.84 -12.16 -2.68
CA GLY A 125 2.34 -10.81 -2.98
C GLY A 125 2.69 -9.80 -1.88
N TYR A 126 2.49 -10.17 -0.61
CA TYR A 126 2.84 -9.34 0.53
C TYR A 126 4.35 -9.07 0.61
N LEU A 127 5.19 -10.09 0.41
CA LEU A 127 6.64 -9.92 0.42
C LEU A 127 7.12 -8.99 -0.70
N VAL A 128 6.46 -9.04 -1.86
CA VAL A 128 6.73 -8.11 -2.97
C VAL A 128 6.25 -6.70 -2.64
N GLU A 129 5.01 -6.54 -2.17
CA GLU A 129 4.44 -5.23 -1.84
C GLU A 129 5.16 -4.54 -0.68
N SER A 130 5.64 -5.30 0.30
CA SER A 130 6.40 -4.78 1.45
C SER A 130 7.87 -4.54 1.16
N GLY A 131 8.34 -4.73 -0.08
CA GLY A 131 9.74 -4.52 -0.48
C GLY A 131 10.73 -5.56 0.04
N HIS A 132 10.25 -6.66 0.62
CA HIS A 132 11.12 -7.74 1.09
C HIS A 132 11.56 -8.69 -0.04
N LEU A 133 10.79 -8.76 -1.14
CA LEU A 133 11.03 -9.66 -2.27
C LEU A 133 10.88 -8.93 -3.61
N SER A 134 11.98 -8.74 -4.33
CA SER A 134 11.96 -8.12 -5.65
C SER A 134 11.87 -9.15 -6.77
N VAL A 135 10.97 -8.94 -7.75
CA VAL A 135 10.77 -9.87 -8.88
C VAL A 135 11.23 -9.22 -10.18
N MET A 136 12.22 -9.82 -10.84
CA MET A 136 12.67 -9.39 -12.17
C MET A 136 12.04 -10.20 -13.29
N GLY A 137 11.73 -9.55 -14.42
CA GLY A 137 11.34 -10.24 -15.66
C GLY A 137 10.08 -11.12 -15.52
N CYS A 138 9.21 -10.83 -14.54
CA CYS A 138 8.07 -11.66 -14.15
C CYS A 138 8.43 -13.08 -13.66
N ASP A 139 9.70 -13.36 -13.32
CA ASP A 139 10.13 -14.67 -12.82
C ASP A 139 10.01 -14.76 -11.29
N VAL A 140 8.75 -14.87 -10.85
CA VAL A 140 8.41 -14.98 -9.41
C VAL A 140 9.03 -16.23 -8.79
N LEU A 141 9.10 -17.34 -9.55
CA LEU A 141 9.61 -18.62 -9.05
C LEU A 141 11.10 -18.53 -8.72
N LYS A 142 11.88 -17.86 -9.57
CA LYS A 142 13.27 -17.55 -9.28
C LYS A 142 13.42 -16.70 -8.02
N ALA A 143 12.69 -15.59 -7.95
CA ALA A 143 12.78 -14.67 -6.83
C ALA A 143 12.49 -15.37 -5.49
N VAL A 144 11.41 -16.15 -5.41
CA VAL A 144 11.07 -16.92 -4.22
C VAL A 144 12.12 -18.01 -3.93
N GLY A 145 12.60 -18.69 -4.96
CA GLY A 145 13.63 -19.72 -4.85
C GLY A 145 14.98 -19.20 -4.35
N ASP A 146 15.33 -17.96 -4.69
CA ASP A 146 16.55 -17.28 -4.22
C ASP A 146 16.37 -16.64 -2.84
N TYR A 147 15.14 -16.26 -2.48
CA TYR A 147 14.84 -15.57 -1.23
C TYR A 147 14.83 -16.50 -0.02
N PHE A 148 14.19 -17.67 -0.12
CA PHE A 148 14.15 -18.66 0.96
C PHE A 148 15.34 -19.62 0.89
N GLY A 149 15.78 -20.14 2.04
CA GLY A 149 16.89 -21.11 2.09
C GLY A 149 16.54 -22.49 1.51
N GLY A 150 15.24 -22.74 1.32
CA GLY A 150 14.66 -23.95 0.75
C GLY A 150 13.19 -24.03 1.13
N SER A 151 12.37 -24.62 0.27
CA SER A 151 10.92 -24.61 0.46
C SER A 151 10.30 -25.97 0.19
N CYS A 152 9.09 -26.19 0.70
CA CYS A 152 8.16 -27.14 0.10
C CYS A 152 6.99 -26.37 -0.52
N VAL A 153 6.94 -26.37 -1.85
CA VAL A 153 5.90 -25.74 -2.67
C VAL A 153 5.30 -26.80 -3.60
N PRO A 154 4.32 -27.57 -3.12
CA PRO A 154 3.64 -28.58 -3.92
C PRO A 154 3.13 -28.01 -5.26
N GLY A 155 3.37 -28.72 -6.36
CA GLY A 155 3.09 -28.31 -7.74
C GLY A 155 4.24 -27.59 -8.45
N ALA A 156 5.37 -27.30 -7.77
CA ALA A 156 6.54 -26.69 -8.41
C ALA A 156 7.51 -27.71 -9.05
N GLY A 157 7.16 -29.00 -9.09
CA GLY A 157 8.05 -30.10 -9.51
C GLY A 157 8.54 -30.01 -10.95
N GLU A 158 7.70 -29.56 -11.89
CA GLU A 158 8.07 -29.41 -13.31
C GLU A 158 8.69 -28.04 -13.65
N THR A 159 8.87 -27.17 -12.66
CA THR A 159 9.44 -25.84 -12.87
C THR A 159 10.96 -25.88 -12.93
N SER A 160 11.58 -24.88 -13.57
CA SER A 160 13.04 -24.73 -13.63
C SER A 160 13.72 -24.51 -12.28
N TYR A 161 12.95 -24.32 -11.20
CA TYR A 161 13.42 -24.01 -9.85
C TYR A 161 13.00 -25.07 -8.82
N SER A 162 12.66 -26.28 -9.28
CA SER A 162 12.22 -27.39 -8.42
C SER A 162 13.25 -27.74 -7.34
N GLU A 163 14.55 -27.57 -7.59
CA GLU A 163 15.62 -27.89 -6.64
C GLU A 163 15.57 -27.05 -5.35
N SER A 164 15.13 -25.79 -5.43
CA SER A 164 14.92 -24.93 -4.25
C SER A 164 13.48 -25.02 -3.73
N LEU A 165 12.49 -24.99 -4.62
CA LEU A 165 11.07 -24.92 -4.27
C LEU A 165 10.47 -26.24 -3.75
N CYS A 166 11.04 -27.38 -4.14
CA CYS A 166 10.62 -28.71 -3.70
C CYS A 166 11.59 -29.34 -2.69
N ARG A 167 12.64 -28.62 -2.27
CA ARG A 167 13.74 -29.13 -1.43
C ARG A 167 13.27 -29.78 -0.12
N LEU A 168 12.19 -29.26 0.47
CA LEU A 168 11.66 -29.73 1.76
C LEU A 168 10.50 -30.73 1.61
N CYS A 169 9.95 -30.91 0.41
CA CYS A 169 8.86 -31.84 0.14
C CYS A 169 9.34 -33.30 0.28
N ARG A 170 8.42 -34.22 0.57
CA ARG A 170 8.78 -35.60 0.96
C ARG A 170 8.01 -36.69 0.22
N GLY A 171 6.88 -36.35 -0.39
CA GLY A 171 6.02 -37.30 -1.06
C GLY A 171 5.27 -38.20 -0.10
N ASP A 172 4.84 -39.34 -0.62
CA ASP A 172 4.11 -40.38 0.10
C ASP A 172 5.04 -41.21 1.02
N PRO A 173 4.53 -42.16 1.82
CA PRO A 173 5.37 -42.99 2.71
C PRO A 173 6.45 -43.80 2.00
N SER A 174 6.35 -44.02 0.69
CA SER A 174 7.34 -44.72 -0.13
C SER A 174 8.36 -43.75 -0.76
N GLY A 175 8.17 -42.44 -0.60
CA GLY A 175 9.01 -41.40 -1.19
C GLY A 175 8.71 -41.12 -2.67
N HIS A 176 7.55 -41.55 -3.18
CA HIS A 176 7.07 -41.16 -4.51
C HIS A 176 6.18 -39.91 -4.42
N ASN A 177 5.84 -39.30 -5.56
CA ASN A 177 4.95 -38.12 -5.64
C ASN A 177 5.46 -36.91 -4.84
N VAL A 178 6.78 -36.76 -4.76
CA VAL A 178 7.42 -35.63 -4.08
C VAL A 178 7.06 -34.34 -4.80
N CYS A 179 6.60 -33.35 -4.03
CA CYS A 179 6.20 -32.04 -4.52
C CYS A 179 5.02 -32.07 -5.50
N ASP A 180 4.22 -33.14 -5.49
CA ASP A 180 3.00 -33.22 -6.29
C ASP A 180 1.91 -32.29 -5.71
N LYS A 181 1.08 -31.67 -6.56
CA LYS A 181 -0.06 -30.82 -6.15
C LYS A 181 -1.28 -31.69 -5.81
N SER A 182 -1.07 -32.70 -4.99
CA SER A 182 -2.10 -33.66 -4.60
C SER A 182 -1.92 -34.11 -3.15
N PRO A 183 -2.95 -34.72 -2.54
CA PRO A 183 -2.83 -35.30 -1.19
C PRO A 183 -1.79 -36.42 -1.05
N LEU A 184 -1.18 -36.89 -2.15
CA LEU A 184 -0.08 -37.86 -2.10
C LEU A 184 1.21 -37.23 -1.56
N GLU A 185 1.42 -35.92 -1.76
CA GLU A 185 2.47 -35.18 -1.06
C GLU A 185 2.01 -34.87 0.36
N ARG A 186 2.69 -35.45 1.36
CA ARG A 186 2.29 -35.31 2.77
C ARG A 186 2.32 -33.87 3.30
N TYR A 187 3.03 -32.96 2.64
CA TYR A 187 3.08 -31.54 2.97
C TYR A 187 2.13 -30.67 2.12
N TYR A 188 1.23 -31.30 1.35
CA TYR A 188 0.21 -30.60 0.58
C TYR A 188 -0.92 -30.04 1.45
N ASP A 189 -1.48 -28.91 1.01
CA ASP A 189 -2.60 -28.21 1.66
C ASP A 189 -2.30 -27.63 3.05
N TYR A 190 -3.30 -27.01 3.67
CA TYR A 190 -3.16 -26.32 4.97
C TYR A 190 -2.55 -27.21 6.04
N SER A 191 -3.10 -28.41 6.23
CA SER A 191 -2.61 -29.37 7.23
C SER A 191 -1.21 -29.87 6.90
N GLY A 192 -0.89 -30.10 5.63
CA GLY A 192 0.44 -30.53 5.21
C GLY A 192 1.50 -29.44 5.37
N ALA A 193 1.20 -28.19 5.04
CA ALA A 193 2.12 -27.07 5.25
C ALA A 193 2.38 -26.83 6.74
N PHE A 194 1.36 -26.92 7.59
CA PHE A 194 1.53 -26.87 9.04
C PHE A 194 2.34 -28.08 9.56
N ARG A 195 2.11 -29.28 9.02
CA ARG A 195 2.88 -30.49 9.33
C ARG A 195 4.36 -30.33 8.96
N CYS A 196 4.66 -29.73 7.81
CA CYS A 196 6.04 -29.40 7.37
C CYS A 196 6.77 -28.52 8.39
N LEU A 197 6.07 -27.55 8.98
CA LEU A 197 6.59 -26.77 10.10
C LEU A 197 6.74 -27.65 11.34
N ALA A 198 5.70 -28.36 11.77
CA ALA A 198 5.69 -29.15 13.00
C ALA A 198 6.77 -30.24 13.04
N GLU A 199 7.03 -30.92 11.92
CA GLU A 199 8.04 -31.97 11.79
C GLU A 199 9.49 -31.42 11.65
N GLY A 200 9.67 -30.09 11.61
CA GLY A 200 11.00 -29.47 11.57
C GLY A 200 11.62 -29.36 10.18
N ALA A 201 10.87 -29.71 9.12
CA ALA A 201 11.35 -29.56 7.75
C ALA A 201 11.51 -28.06 7.41
N GLY A 202 10.48 -27.26 7.67
CA GLY A 202 10.52 -25.79 7.57
C GLY A 202 10.51 -25.07 8.91
N ASP A 203 10.72 -23.76 8.85
CA ASP A 203 10.80 -22.84 10.00
C ASP A 203 9.64 -21.84 10.03
N VAL A 204 8.98 -21.63 8.89
CA VAL A 204 7.73 -20.88 8.74
C VAL A 204 6.73 -21.65 7.87
N ALA A 205 5.43 -21.61 8.21
CA ALA A 205 4.35 -22.12 7.36
C ALA A 205 3.31 -21.06 7.06
N PHE A 206 2.91 -20.94 5.80
CA PHE A 206 1.86 -20.01 5.37
C PHE A 206 0.52 -20.76 5.26
N VAL A 207 -0.38 -20.54 6.22
CA VAL A 207 -1.63 -21.30 6.39
C VAL A 207 -2.79 -20.39 6.83
N LYS A 208 -4.01 -20.93 6.96
CA LYS A 208 -5.15 -20.16 7.48
C LYS A 208 -5.01 -19.96 8.98
N HIS A 209 -5.60 -18.89 9.51
CA HIS A 209 -5.65 -18.63 10.95
C HIS A 209 -6.24 -19.78 11.79
N SER A 210 -7.17 -20.58 11.23
CA SER A 210 -7.79 -21.73 11.90
C SER A 210 -6.94 -23.01 11.88
N THR A 211 -5.99 -23.12 10.94
CA THR A 211 -5.25 -24.37 10.67
C THR A 211 -4.50 -24.90 11.90
N VAL A 212 -3.96 -24.02 12.73
CA VAL A 212 -3.25 -24.44 13.95
C VAL A 212 -4.22 -25.12 14.91
N LEU A 213 -5.35 -24.48 15.20
CA LEU A 213 -6.37 -25.00 16.12
C LEU A 213 -6.96 -26.32 15.62
N GLU A 214 -7.24 -26.43 14.32
CA GLU A 214 -7.77 -27.65 13.68
C GLU A 214 -6.83 -28.87 13.79
N ASN A 215 -5.52 -28.64 13.96
CA ASN A 215 -4.50 -29.68 13.96
C ASN A 215 -3.82 -29.90 15.32
N THR A 216 -4.14 -29.11 16.35
CA THR A 216 -3.54 -29.25 17.70
C THR A 216 -4.55 -29.65 18.77
N ASP A 217 -5.75 -29.07 18.76
CA ASP A 217 -6.75 -29.28 19.80
C ASP A 217 -7.99 -29.99 19.23
N ALA A 218 -8.56 -30.96 19.97
CA ALA A 218 -9.66 -31.79 19.48
C ALA A 218 -10.93 -30.95 19.15
N GLN A 219 -11.19 -30.80 17.85
CA GLN A 219 -12.31 -30.23 17.08
C GLN A 219 -13.57 -29.66 17.78
N THR A 220 -14.03 -28.50 17.28
CA THR A 220 -15.45 -28.15 17.12
C THR A 220 -15.70 -27.57 15.72
N SER A 221 -16.65 -28.16 15.00
CA SER A 221 -17.04 -27.86 13.61
C SER A 221 -18.01 -26.69 13.50
N VAL A 222 -17.90 -25.87 12.45
CA VAL A 222 -18.94 -24.90 12.06
C VAL A 222 -19.18 -24.96 10.53
N SER A 223 -20.46 -24.94 10.17
CA SER A 223 -21.04 -25.16 8.84
C SER A 223 -21.10 -23.89 7.99
N SER A 224 -20.87 -24.02 6.69
CA SER A 224 -20.86 -22.94 5.70
C SER A 224 -22.21 -22.70 4.99
N GLN A 225 -22.54 -21.44 4.71
CA GLN A 225 -23.56 -20.94 3.77
C GLN A 225 -22.93 -19.91 2.81
N VAL A 226 -23.65 -19.45 1.77
CA VAL A 226 -23.06 -19.08 0.47
C VAL A 226 -23.59 -17.77 -0.10
N GLN A 227 -22.73 -16.88 -0.65
CA GLN A 227 -23.11 -15.77 -1.56
C GLN A 227 -21.91 -15.16 -2.37
N HIS A 228 -22.19 -14.42 -3.46
CA HIS A 228 -21.32 -14.14 -4.64
C HIS A 228 -20.71 -12.73 -4.84
N LYS A 229 -19.50 -12.65 -5.44
CA LYS A 229 -19.11 -11.60 -6.43
C LYS A 229 -17.79 -11.89 -7.22
N HIS A 230 -17.64 -11.28 -8.41
CA HIS A 230 -16.64 -11.55 -9.48
C HIS A 230 -15.71 -10.35 -9.84
N ARG A 231 -14.44 -10.60 -10.26
CA ARG A 231 -13.79 -10.08 -11.51
C ARG A 231 -12.36 -10.62 -11.74
N SER A 232 -11.89 -10.59 -13.00
CA SER A 232 -10.65 -11.20 -13.56
C SER A 232 -9.82 -10.22 -14.42
N ALA A 233 -8.54 -10.53 -14.71
CA ALA A 233 -7.53 -9.68 -15.38
C ALA A 233 -6.62 -10.40 -16.42
N HIS A 234 -6.04 -9.64 -17.38
CA HIS A 234 -5.08 -10.07 -18.42
C HIS A 234 -3.89 -9.08 -18.58
N ARG A 235 -2.83 -9.46 -19.34
CA ARG A 235 -1.41 -9.02 -19.27
C ARG A 235 -0.82 -8.69 -20.67
N TYR A 236 0.10 -7.71 -20.84
CA TYR A 236 1.13 -7.61 -21.92
C TYR A 236 2.37 -6.73 -21.55
N SER A 237 3.41 -6.74 -22.42
CA SER A 237 4.86 -6.37 -22.27
C SER A 237 5.22 -4.91 -22.64
N ALA A 238 6.36 -4.39 -22.12
CA ALA A 238 6.82 -2.98 -22.20
C ALA A 238 8.10 -2.75 -23.04
N ASP A 239 8.25 -1.53 -23.61
CA ASP A 239 9.45 -0.98 -24.30
C ASP A 239 9.48 0.57 -24.14
N ILE A 240 10.65 1.18 -23.86
CA ILE A 240 10.75 2.59 -23.39
C ILE A 240 10.97 3.59 -24.54
N SER A 241 10.22 4.71 -24.55
CA SER A 241 10.47 5.89 -25.39
C SER A 241 10.18 7.22 -24.67
N GLN A 242 10.90 8.31 -25.03
CA GLN A 242 10.87 9.63 -24.34
C GLN A 242 10.06 10.70 -25.09
N LEU A 243 9.35 11.57 -24.35
CA LEU A 243 8.65 12.77 -24.82
C LEU A 243 8.76 13.94 -23.82
N THR A 244 8.56 15.18 -24.27
CA THR A 244 8.74 16.41 -23.47
C THR A 244 7.41 16.99 -22.93
N GLY A 245 7.28 17.11 -21.61
CA GLY A 245 6.23 17.88 -20.90
C GLY A 245 5.24 17.04 -20.05
N THR A 246 4.99 17.41 -18.79
CA THR A 246 4.25 16.61 -17.77
C THR A 246 2.76 16.36 -18.09
N ALA A 247 2.08 17.35 -18.68
CA ALA A 247 0.70 17.19 -19.12
C ALA A 247 0.59 16.36 -20.42
N GLN A 248 1.61 16.41 -21.30
CA GLN A 248 1.65 15.60 -22.51
C GLN A 248 2.02 14.15 -22.22
N THR A 249 2.88 13.89 -21.23
CA THR A 249 3.24 12.52 -20.81
C THR A 249 2.06 11.80 -20.18
N SER A 250 1.27 12.46 -19.33
CA SER A 250 0.08 11.87 -18.69
C SER A 250 -1.04 11.50 -19.68
N VAL A 251 -1.19 12.30 -20.74
CA VAL A 251 -2.15 12.02 -21.83
C VAL A 251 -1.65 10.91 -22.75
N SER A 252 -0.33 10.87 -23.01
CA SER A 252 0.29 9.87 -23.88
C SER A 252 0.41 8.49 -23.20
N SER A 253 0.57 8.43 -21.87
CA SER A 253 0.53 7.18 -21.11
C SER A 253 -0.86 6.54 -21.12
N GLN A 254 -1.93 7.33 -20.99
CA GLN A 254 -3.30 6.84 -21.14
C GLN A 254 -3.60 6.31 -22.55
N ALA A 255 -2.90 6.84 -23.57
CA ALA A 255 -3.01 6.37 -24.96
C ALA A 255 -2.17 5.12 -25.27
N GLY A 256 -1.43 4.57 -24.30
CA GLY A 256 -0.58 3.37 -24.48
C GLY A 256 0.72 3.64 -25.24
N HIS A 257 1.20 4.89 -25.27
CA HIS A 257 2.45 5.27 -25.93
C HIS A 257 3.62 5.48 -24.95
N ILE A 258 3.37 5.53 -23.63
CA ILE A 258 4.37 5.66 -22.56
C ILE A 258 3.96 4.77 -21.39
N ASP A 259 4.91 3.97 -20.88
CA ASP A 259 4.60 2.96 -19.86
C ASP A 259 4.75 3.45 -18.40
N ALA A 260 5.59 4.46 -18.15
CA ALA A 260 5.90 4.97 -16.81
C ALA A 260 6.36 6.44 -16.79
N VAL A 261 6.05 7.17 -15.71
CA VAL A 261 6.54 8.54 -15.46
C VAL A 261 6.64 8.82 -13.95
N THR A 262 7.72 9.45 -13.49
CA THR A 262 7.84 9.92 -12.09
C THR A 262 7.09 11.23 -11.92
N LEU A 263 6.17 11.29 -10.96
CA LEU A 263 5.31 12.45 -10.70
C LEU A 263 5.37 12.91 -9.23
N GLU A 264 5.19 14.21 -9.02
CA GLU A 264 5.06 14.84 -7.71
C GLU A 264 3.65 14.68 -7.12
N GLY A 265 3.48 14.90 -5.82
CA GLY A 265 2.22 14.63 -5.10
C GLY A 265 0.93 15.19 -5.73
N GLU A 266 0.96 16.43 -6.23
CA GLU A 266 -0.19 17.07 -6.90
C GLU A 266 -0.52 16.39 -8.24
N ASP A 267 0.51 15.98 -8.98
CA ASP A 267 0.40 15.29 -10.25
C ASP A 267 0.02 13.83 -10.08
N ILE A 268 0.46 13.15 -9.00
CA ILE A 268 0.01 11.79 -8.64
C ILE A 268 -1.52 11.76 -8.47
N TYR A 269 -2.09 12.76 -7.78
CA TYR A 269 -3.55 12.84 -7.61
C TYR A 269 -4.27 13.01 -8.95
N THR A 270 -3.77 13.92 -9.80
CA THR A 270 -4.35 14.18 -11.13
C THR A 270 -4.22 12.95 -12.03
N ALA A 271 -3.04 12.32 -12.05
CA ALA A 271 -2.74 11.07 -12.76
C ALA A 271 -3.70 9.94 -12.35
N GLY A 272 -3.89 9.71 -11.05
CA GLY A 272 -4.79 8.65 -10.58
C GLY A 272 -6.26 8.96 -10.81
N LYS A 273 -6.70 10.19 -10.53
CA LYS A 273 -8.14 10.54 -10.57
C LYS A 273 -8.65 10.85 -11.98
N VAL A 274 -7.86 11.54 -12.79
CA VAL A 274 -8.28 12.00 -14.13
C VAL A 274 -7.90 10.96 -15.19
N TYR A 275 -6.72 10.37 -15.07
CA TYR A 275 -6.15 9.49 -16.10
C TYR A 275 -6.17 8.01 -15.70
N GLY A 276 -6.52 7.69 -14.45
CA GLY A 276 -6.61 6.31 -13.96
C GLY A 276 -5.27 5.62 -13.75
N LEU A 277 -4.15 6.37 -13.69
CA LEU A 277 -2.82 5.80 -13.49
C LEU A 277 -2.64 5.29 -12.05
N VAL A 278 -1.76 4.32 -11.87
CA VAL A 278 -1.46 3.70 -10.57
C VAL A 278 0.04 3.82 -10.25
N PRO A 279 0.42 4.00 -8.97
CA PRO A 279 1.83 4.04 -8.59
C PRO A 279 2.46 2.64 -8.69
N ALA A 280 3.66 2.56 -9.26
CA ALA A 280 4.46 1.34 -9.39
C ALA A 280 5.67 1.29 -8.46
N ALA A 281 6.29 2.44 -8.20
CA ALA A 281 7.43 2.61 -7.30
C ALA A 281 7.41 4.03 -6.73
N GLY A 282 8.07 4.26 -5.59
CA GLY A 282 8.16 5.57 -4.95
C GLY A 282 9.61 5.95 -4.65
N GLU A 283 9.92 7.24 -4.72
CA GLU A 283 11.20 7.75 -4.24
C GLU A 283 11.25 7.68 -2.71
N GLN A 284 12.35 7.16 -2.19
CA GLN A 284 12.67 7.24 -0.78
C GLN A 284 13.77 8.28 -0.59
N TYR A 285 13.67 9.09 0.46
CA TYR A 285 14.68 10.09 0.80
C TYR A 285 15.31 9.72 2.14
N ALA A 286 16.53 10.21 2.39
CA ALA A 286 17.21 10.01 3.66
C ALA A 286 16.33 10.48 4.83
N GLU A 287 16.42 9.83 6.00
CA GLU A 287 15.65 10.24 7.20
C GLU A 287 15.90 11.71 7.61
N GLU A 288 17.06 12.24 7.24
CA GLU A 288 17.45 13.63 7.45
C GLU A 288 16.86 14.58 6.39
N ASP A 289 16.52 14.07 5.20
CA ASP A 289 15.87 14.85 4.16
C ASP A 289 14.39 15.00 4.43
N ARG A 290 14.05 16.20 4.91
CA ARG A 290 12.70 16.61 5.28
C ARG A 290 12.10 17.60 4.28
N SER A 291 12.76 17.77 3.13
CA SER A 291 12.35 18.73 2.10
C SER A 291 11.30 18.13 1.17
N ASN A 292 11.45 16.85 0.83
CA ASN A 292 10.66 16.13 -0.19
C ASN A 292 9.51 15.29 0.41
N SER A 293 9.73 14.54 1.50
CA SER A 293 8.66 13.90 2.28
C SER A 293 8.52 14.61 3.63
N TYR A 294 7.38 15.27 3.86
CA TYR A 294 7.19 16.06 5.07
C TYR A 294 5.77 15.99 5.61
N PHE A 295 5.66 16.09 6.93
CA PHE A 295 4.38 16.21 7.61
C PHE A 295 3.89 17.65 7.62
N VAL A 296 2.60 17.83 7.32
CA VAL A 296 1.86 19.07 7.44
C VAL A 296 1.32 19.18 8.86
N VAL A 297 1.64 20.26 9.57
CA VAL A 297 1.26 20.42 10.97
C VAL A 297 0.58 21.77 11.23
N ALA A 298 -0.31 21.80 12.22
CA ALA A 298 -0.91 23.02 12.75
C ALA A 298 -0.22 23.38 14.07
N VAL A 299 0.62 24.42 14.03
CA VAL A 299 1.41 24.88 15.17
C VAL A 299 0.67 25.99 15.91
N VAL A 300 0.69 25.93 17.23
CA VAL A 300 0.12 26.93 18.13
C VAL A 300 1.11 27.22 19.25
N ARG A 301 0.98 28.38 19.90
CA ARG A 301 1.75 28.67 21.11
C ARG A 301 1.27 27.79 22.28
N ARG A 302 2.18 27.44 23.17
CA ARG A 302 1.89 26.78 24.43
C ARG A 302 1.41 27.82 25.44
N ASP A 303 0.09 27.96 25.56
CA ASP A 303 -0.56 28.84 26.54
C ASP A 303 -1.73 28.09 27.21
N SER A 304 -1.59 27.80 28.50
CA SER A 304 -2.58 27.06 29.28
C SER A 304 -3.84 27.87 29.61
N SER A 305 -3.77 29.20 29.49
CA SER A 305 -4.92 30.11 29.73
C SER A 305 -5.78 30.32 28.48
N TYR A 306 -5.22 30.02 27.30
CA TYR A 306 -5.86 30.20 26.00
C TYR A 306 -5.59 28.99 25.08
N SER A 307 -5.96 27.80 25.54
CA SER A 307 -5.85 26.56 24.76
C SER A 307 -7.10 26.33 23.90
N PHE A 308 -6.92 25.82 22.68
CA PHE A 308 -7.99 25.39 21.79
C PHE A 308 -7.56 24.18 20.97
N THR A 309 -8.52 23.46 20.41
CA THR A 309 -8.30 22.29 19.55
C THR A 309 -8.51 22.62 18.07
N LEU A 310 -8.22 21.66 17.20
CA LEU A 310 -8.41 21.82 15.75
C LEU A 310 -9.87 22.11 15.38
N ASP A 311 -10.82 21.63 16.18
CA ASP A 311 -12.26 21.79 15.94
C ASP A 311 -12.77 23.19 16.37
N GLU A 312 -11.97 23.90 17.19
CA GLU A 312 -12.28 25.23 17.75
C GLU A 312 -11.56 26.37 17.01
N LEU A 313 -11.10 26.10 15.79
CA LEU A 313 -10.40 27.08 14.95
C LEU A 313 -11.29 28.24 14.45
N ARG A 314 -12.61 28.09 14.53
CA ARG A 314 -13.56 29.13 14.09
C ARG A 314 -13.34 30.42 14.89
N GLY A 315 -13.19 31.54 14.18
CA GLY A 315 -12.95 32.86 14.76
C GLY A 315 -11.53 33.09 15.28
N LYS A 316 -10.62 32.11 15.16
CA LYS A 316 -9.19 32.31 15.44
C LYS A 316 -8.52 33.06 14.29
N ARG A 317 -7.29 33.54 14.55
CA ARG A 317 -6.43 34.18 13.55
C ARG A 317 -5.45 33.16 12.97
N SER A 318 -5.29 33.09 11.65
CA SER A 318 -4.48 32.06 11.00
C SER A 318 -3.33 32.60 10.15
N CYS A 319 -2.18 31.92 10.21
CA CYS A 319 -0.98 32.26 9.45
C CYS A 319 -0.70 31.17 8.39
N HIS A 320 -0.59 31.58 7.13
CA HIS A 320 -0.39 30.68 6.00
C HIS A 320 0.83 31.14 5.17
N PRO A 321 1.70 30.22 4.73
CA PRO A 321 2.86 30.50 3.87
C PRO A 321 2.51 31.26 2.59
N GLY A 322 1.35 30.99 2.00
CA GLY A 322 0.88 31.56 0.74
C GLY A 322 -0.34 30.81 0.22
N LEU A 323 -1.08 31.45 -0.69
CA LEU A 323 -2.19 30.82 -1.40
C LEU A 323 -1.66 29.68 -2.29
N GLY A 324 -2.27 28.50 -2.22
CA GLY A 324 -1.83 27.29 -2.95
C GLY A 324 -0.55 26.67 -2.40
N SER A 325 -0.14 27.04 -1.17
CA SER A 325 0.91 26.30 -0.47
C SER A 325 0.36 24.93 -0.06
N PRO A 326 1.05 23.81 -0.34
CA PRO A 326 0.48 22.50 -0.05
C PRO A 326 0.29 22.24 1.46
N ALA A 327 1.34 22.49 2.26
CA ALA A 327 1.25 22.42 3.74
C ALA A 327 0.48 23.60 4.34
N GLY A 328 0.51 24.74 3.66
CA GLY A 328 0.03 26.01 4.17
C GLY A 328 -1.43 26.31 3.89
N TRP A 329 -2.01 25.75 2.84
CA TRP A 329 -3.31 26.11 2.31
C TRP A 329 -4.10 24.88 1.89
N ASP A 330 -3.60 24.06 0.96
CA ASP A 330 -4.42 23.00 0.34
C ASP A 330 -4.81 21.91 1.32
N VAL A 331 -3.85 21.35 2.05
CA VAL A 331 -4.10 20.34 3.09
C VAL A 331 -4.96 20.87 4.24
N PRO A 332 -4.60 21.99 4.93
CA PRO A 332 -5.38 22.44 6.08
C PRO A 332 -6.79 22.90 5.70
N ILE A 333 -6.96 23.66 4.61
CA ILE A 333 -8.29 24.11 4.17
C ILE A 333 -9.12 22.93 3.64
N GLY A 334 -8.51 22.03 2.86
CA GLY A 334 -9.15 20.80 2.40
C GLY A 334 -9.65 19.92 3.55
N SER A 335 -8.82 19.72 4.58
CA SER A 335 -9.17 18.96 5.78
C SER A 335 -10.34 19.59 6.55
N LEU A 336 -10.34 20.92 6.72
CA LEU A 336 -11.42 21.65 7.37
C LEU A 336 -12.74 21.61 6.59
N ILE A 337 -12.69 21.60 5.26
CA ILE A 337 -13.86 21.43 4.40
C ILE A 337 -14.40 19.99 4.50
N GLN A 338 -13.53 18.99 4.39
CA GLN A 338 -13.91 17.58 4.45
C GLN A 338 -14.56 17.20 5.79
N ARG A 339 -14.06 17.77 6.89
CA ARG A 339 -14.65 17.62 8.23
C ARG A 339 -15.91 18.46 8.45
N GLY A 340 -16.27 19.31 7.50
CA GLY A 340 -17.50 20.10 7.53
C GLY A 340 -17.45 21.34 8.43
N PHE A 341 -16.25 21.77 8.87
CA PHE A 341 -16.05 23.01 9.63
C PHE A 341 -16.17 24.25 8.74
N ILE A 342 -15.61 24.17 7.53
CA ILE A 342 -15.76 25.16 6.46
C ILE A 342 -16.72 24.58 5.43
N ARG A 343 -17.76 25.35 5.06
CA ARG A 343 -18.77 24.92 4.08
C ARG A 343 -18.89 25.98 3.00
N PRO A 344 -18.06 25.88 1.93
CA PRO A 344 -18.13 26.81 0.81
C PRO A 344 -19.49 26.74 0.12
N LYS A 345 -19.98 27.90 -0.33
CA LYS A 345 -21.15 27.99 -1.22
C LYS A 345 -20.63 28.26 -2.63
N ASP A 346 -21.25 27.64 -3.63
CA ASP A 346 -20.91 27.86 -5.05
C ASP A 346 -19.39 27.69 -5.36
N CYS A 347 -18.73 26.79 -4.61
CA CYS A 347 -17.28 26.56 -4.66
C CYS A 347 -16.40 27.79 -4.32
N ASP A 348 -16.95 28.84 -3.70
CA ASP A 348 -16.19 30.00 -3.23
C ASP A 348 -15.47 29.71 -1.91
N VAL A 349 -14.33 29.02 -2.02
CA VAL A 349 -13.48 28.64 -0.88
C VAL A 349 -12.86 29.87 -0.22
N LEU A 350 -12.40 30.85 -0.98
CA LEU A 350 -11.73 32.05 -0.45
C LEU A 350 -12.65 32.81 0.51
N THR A 351 -13.89 33.05 0.09
CA THR A 351 -14.88 33.71 0.95
C THR A 351 -15.21 32.87 2.18
N ALA A 352 -15.38 31.55 2.02
CA ALA A 352 -15.70 30.66 3.14
C ALA A 352 -14.60 30.64 4.22
N VAL A 353 -13.33 30.58 3.80
CA VAL A 353 -12.18 30.66 4.72
C VAL A 353 -12.11 32.03 5.38
N SER A 354 -12.33 33.11 4.61
CA SER A 354 -12.30 34.48 5.11
C SER A 354 -13.36 34.79 6.18
N GLN A 355 -14.47 34.03 6.18
CA GLN A 355 -15.55 34.11 7.17
C GLN A 355 -15.34 33.15 8.34
N PHE A 356 -14.56 32.08 8.14
CA PHE A 356 -14.27 31.09 9.17
C PHE A 356 -13.23 31.60 10.17
N PHE A 357 -12.13 32.17 9.67
CA PHE A 357 -11.12 32.85 10.49
C PHE A 357 -11.46 34.33 10.64
N ASN A 358 -11.19 34.91 11.82
CA ASN A 358 -11.47 36.33 12.08
C ASN A 358 -10.47 37.27 11.36
N GLY A 359 -9.32 36.73 10.98
CA GLY A 359 -8.33 37.39 10.14
C GLY A 359 -7.18 36.44 9.86
N SER A 360 -6.56 36.57 8.70
CA SER A 360 -5.46 35.71 8.29
C SER A 360 -4.32 36.50 7.64
N CYS A 361 -3.15 35.88 7.53
CA CYS A 361 -2.17 36.25 6.52
C CYS A 361 -2.02 35.11 5.52
N VAL A 362 -2.47 35.33 4.28
CA VAL A 362 -2.37 34.42 3.15
C VAL A 362 -1.81 35.20 1.96
N PRO A 363 -0.48 35.26 1.81
CA PRO A 363 0.12 36.02 0.73
C PRO A 363 -0.24 35.47 -0.66
N VAL A 364 -0.40 36.35 -1.65
CA VAL A 364 -0.84 36.00 -3.00
C VAL A 364 -0.25 36.92 -4.06
N ASN A 365 -0.03 36.40 -5.27
CA ASN A 365 0.38 37.18 -6.44
C ASN A 365 -0.82 37.49 -7.34
N ASN A 366 -0.97 38.74 -7.77
CA ASN A 366 -2.02 39.21 -8.69
C ASN A 366 -3.48 38.86 -8.26
N PRO A 367 -3.91 39.20 -7.04
CA PRO A 367 -5.25 38.85 -6.58
C PRO A 367 -6.35 39.51 -7.43
N ARG A 368 -7.33 38.71 -7.88
CA ARG A 368 -8.64 39.20 -8.37
C ARG A 368 -9.70 38.81 -7.35
N ASN A 369 -10.49 39.78 -6.86
CA ASN A 369 -11.56 39.57 -5.88
C ASN A 369 -11.12 38.81 -4.61
N TYR A 370 -9.98 39.19 -4.03
CA TYR A 370 -9.42 38.52 -2.85
C TYR A 370 -9.96 39.14 -1.55
N PRO A 371 -10.56 38.35 -0.63
CA PRO A 371 -11.12 38.88 0.61
C PRO A 371 -10.08 39.58 1.49
N SER A 372 -10.41 40.77 1.99
CA SER A 372 -9.49 41.58 2.82
C SER A 372 -9.08 40.90 4.13
N SER A 373 -9.97 40.06 4.70
CA SER A 373 -9.71 39.26 5.90
C SER A 373 -8.48 38.34 5.71
N LEU A 374 -8.25 37.81 4.50
CA LEU A 374 -7.13 36.91 4.21
C LEU A 374 -5.77 37.62 4.22
N CYS A 375 -5.75 38.94 4.09
CA CYS A 375 -4.53 39.77 4.15
C CYS A 375 -4.47 40.61 5.43
N ALA A 376 -5.40 40.45 6.36
CA ALA A 376 -5.54 41.32 7.53
C ALA A 376 -4.26 41.32 8.39
N LEU A 377 -3.67 40.14 8.61
CA LEU A 377 -2.52 39.94 9.50
C LEU A 377 -1.16 40.17 8.81
N CYS A 378 -1.12 40.23 7.48
CA CYS A 378 0.14 40.43 6.75
C CYS A 378 0.73 41.82 7.04
N VAL A 379 2.06 41.95 6.99
CA VAL A 379 2.78 43.13 7.50
C VAL A 379 3.63 43.85 6.44
N GLY A 380 3.89 43.22 5.30
CA GLY A 380 4.74 43.75 4.24
C GLY A 380 6.22 43.78 4.62
N ASP A 381 6.98 44.62 3.91
CA ASP A 381 8.38 44.89 4.17
C ASP A 381 8.57 45.66 5.49
N GLU A 382 9.82 46.01 5.84
CA GLU A 382 10.12 46.78 7.06
C GLU A 382 9.44 48.17 7.10
N LYS A 383 9.07 48.70 5.93
CA LYS A 383 8.38 49.99 5.78
C LYS A 383 6.86 49.82 5.62
N GLY A 384 6.34 48.60 5.75
CA GLY A 384 4.91 48.28 5.59
C GLY A 384 4.40 48.29 4.14
N ARG A 385 5.31 48.32 3.15
CA ARG A 385 4.95 48.22 1.73
C ARG A 385 4.88 46.75 1.30
N ASN A 386 4.31 46.47 0.14
CA ASN A 386 4.18 45.10 -0.39
C ASN A 386 3.40 44.14 0.54
N LYS A 387 2.46 44.67 1.32
CA LYS A 387 1.62 43.87 2.22
C LYS A 387 0.88 42.79 1.43
N CYS A 388 0.93 41.56 1.93
CA CYS A 388 0.27 40.37 1.39
C CYS A 388 0.77 39.92 0.00
N VAL A 389 1.93 40.41 -0.47
CA VAL A 389 2.51 39.94 -1.72
C VAL A 389 3.03 38.51 -1.57
N GLY A 390 2.78 37.65 -2.56
CA GLY A 390 3.28 36.27 -2.61
C GLY A 390 4.77 36.16 -2.94
N SER A 391 5.63 36.88 -2.20
CA SER A 391 7.09 36.83 -2.32
C SER A 391 7.74 37.19 -0.99
N SER A 392 9.06 36.98 -0.87
CA SER A 392 9.85 37.29 0.32
C SER A 392 9.87 38.77 0.73
N GLN A 393 9.27 39.67 -0.08
CA GLN A 393 9.05 41.06 0.32
C GLN A 393 8.00 41.20 1.44
N GLU A 394 7.09 40.23 1.58
CA GLU A 394 6.20 40.10 2.74
C GLU A 394 6.90 39.28 3.81
N ARG A 395 7.08 39.84 5.02
CA ARG A 395 7.81 39.15 6.10
C ARG A 395 7.09 37.91 6.61
N TYR A 396 5.77 37.82 6.43
CA TYR A 396 4.98 36.63 6.79
C TYR A 396 4.81 35.63 5.64
N TYR A 397 5.53 35.78 4.53
CA TYR A 397 5.54 34.84 3.40
C TYR A 397 6.42 33.61 3.64
N GLY A 398 5.99 32.47 3.08
CA GLY A 398 6.71 31.20 3.19
C GLY A 398 6.56 30.54 4.56
N TYR A 399 7.15 29.36 4.73
CA TYR A 399 7.01 28.58 5.97
C TYR A 399 7.56 29.33 7.20
N SER A 400 8.77 29.88 7.12
CA SER A 400 9.35 30.68 8.20
C SER A 400 8.53 31.94 8.48
N GLY A 401 7.98 32.60 7.46
CA GLY A 401 7.13 33.79 7.63
C GLY A 401 5.79 33.46 8.30
N ALA A 402 5.15 32.34 7.95
CA ALA A 402 3.93 31.89 8.60
C ALA A 402 4.17 31.51 10.08
N PHE A 403 5.31 30.88 10.38
CA PHE A 403 5.70 30.63 11.77
C PHE A 403 6.03 31.93 12.52
N ARG A 404 6.70 32.88 11.88
CA ARG A 404 6.95 34.22 12.43
C ARG A 404 5.65 34.96 12.76
N CYS A 405 4.63 34.88 11.90
CA CYS A 405 3.29 35.42 12.14
C CYS A 405 2.66 34.87 13.43
N LEU A 406 2.91 33.59 13.76
CA LEU A 406 2.52 33.01 15.04
C LEU A 406 3.41 33.48 16.20
N ALA A 407 4.73 33.47 16.02
CA ALA A 407 5.69 33.86 17.06
C ALA A 407 5.52 35.32 17.50
N GLU A 408 5.20 36.23 16.57
CA GLU A 408 4.96 37.66 16.84
C GLU A 408 3.51 37.96 17.30
N HIS A 409 2.73 36.93 17.66
CA HIS A 409 1.34 37.05 18.16
C HIS A 409 0.33 37.66 17.16
N ALA A 410 0.67 37.77 15.88
CA ALA A 410 -0.25 38.24 14.85
C ALA A 410 -1.37 37.22 14.59
N GLY A 411 -1.04 35.92 14.53
CA GLY A 411 -1.98 34.81 14.46
C GLY A 411 -2.07 33.97 15.73
N ASP A 412 -3.04 33.07 15.77
CA ASP A 412 -3.25 32.08 16.83
C ASP A 412 -2.78 30.67 16.41
N VAL A 413 -2.83 30.37 15.11
CA VAL A 413 -2.36 29.10 14.51
C VAL A 413 -1.54 29.37 13.26
N ALA A 414 -0.48 28.59 13.03
CA ALA A 414 0.27 28.56 11.77
C ALA A 414 0.24 27.16 11.15
N PHE A 415 -0.03 27.09 9.86
CA PHE A 415 0.01 25.84 9.09
C PHE A 415 1.32 25.77 8.31
N VAL A 416 2.20 24.84 8.70
CA VAL A 416 3.58 24.77 8.20
C VAL A 416 4.07 23.32 8.10
N LYS A 417 5.31 23.12 7.63
CA LYS A 417 5.97 21.82 7.71
C LYS A 417 6.38 21.52 9.15
N HIS A 418 6.46 20.24 9.50
CA HIS A 418 6.95 19.80 10.81
C HIS A 418 8.36 20.30 11.16
N THR A 419 9.20 20.58 10.16
CA THR A 419 10.58 21.09 10.38
C THR A 419 10.65 22.55 10.77
N THR A 420 9.66 23.35 10.36
CA THR A 420 9.73 24.81 10.40
C THR A 420 9.96 25.35 11.81
N VAL A 421 9.38 24.70 12.83
CA VAL A 421 9.63 25.09 14.22
C VAL A 421 11.09 24.86 14.60
N PHE A 422 11.66 23.70 14.26
CA PHE A 422 13.05 23.38 14.61
C PHE A 422 14.04 24.29 13.89
N GLU A 423 13.80 24.60 12.62
CA GLU A 423 14.62 25.51 11.81
C GLU A 423 14.64 26.94 12.36
N ASN A 424 13.57 27.37 13.05
CA ASN A 424 13.39 28.75 13.52
C ASN A 424 13.46 28.91 15.05
N THR A 425 13.88 27.88 15.79
CA THR A 425 13.98 27.94 17.25
C THR A 425 15.29 27.34 17.75
N ASN A 426 15.56 27.47 19.05
CA ASN A 426 16.73 26.90 19.71
C ASN A 426 18.07 27.33 19.09
N GLY A 427 18.13 28.54 18.54
CA GLY A 427 19.36 29.11 17.96
C GLY A 427 19.66 28.72 16.50
N HIS A 428 18.80 27.94 15.83
CA HIS A 428 19.01 27.55 14.42
C HIS A 428 18.76 28.70 13.42
N ASN A 429 17.94 29.69 13.79
CA ASN A 429 17.76 30.91 13.01
C ASN A 429 18.37 32.12 13.77
N PRO A 430 19.42 32.77 13.22
CA PRO A 430 20.09 33.90 13.86
C PRO A 430 19.32 35.23 13.72
N GLU A 431 18.21 35.28 12.99
CA GLU A 431 17.44 36.50 12.81
C GLU A 431 16.86 37.03 14.15
N PRO A 432 16.80 38.36 14.36
CA PRO A 432 16.42 38.93 15.65
C PRO A 432 15.05 38.48 16.19
N TRP A 433 14.09 38.19 15.32
CA TRP A 433 12.75 37.74 15.72
C TRP A 433 12.74 36.29 16.23
N ALA A 434 13.71 35.47 15.80
CA ALA A 434 13.80 34.04 16.09
C ALA A 434 14.87 33.69 17.14
N ALA A 435 15.84 34.60 17.37
CA ALA A 435 17.03 34.36 18.18
C ALA A 435 16.78 33.83 19.61
N HIS A 436 15.62 34.13 20.19
CA HIS A 436 15.26 33.73 21.56
C HIS A 436 14.10 32.74 21.63
N LEU A 437 13.60 32.24 20.50
CA LEU A 437 12.49 31.30 20.48
C LEU A 437 12.94 29.90 20.89
N ARG A 438 12.15 29.23 21.73
CA ARG A 438 12.37 27.84 22.11
C ARG A 438 11.26 26.97 21.53
N SER A 439 11.63 25.80 21.00
CA SER A 439 10.64 24.87 20.41
C SER A 439 9.59 24.39 21.42
N GLN A 440 9.95 24.37 22.71
CA GLN A 440 9.08 24.00 23.83
C GLN A 440 7.95 25.00 24.10
N ASP A 441 8.02 26.21 23.54
CA ASP A 441 6.98 27.23 23.70
C ASP A 441 5.82 27.04 22.68
N TYR A 442 5.86 25.95 21.90
CA TYR A 442 4.92 25.63 20.85
C TYR A 442 4.39 24.20 20.95
N GLU A 443 3.19 23.98 20.42
CA GLU A 443 2.49 22.69 20.38
C GLU A 443 1.83 22.46 19.03
N LEU A 444 1.49 21.20 18.76
CA LEU A 444 0.76 20.77 17.57
C LEU A 444 -0.70 20.52 17.92
N LEU A 445 -1.61 20.90 17.03
CA LEU A 445 -3.02 20.49 17.08
C LEU A 445 -3.21 19.22 16.26
N CYS A 446 -3.71 18.16 16.91
CA CYS A 446 -3.90 16.87 16.28
C CYS A 446 -5.33 16.70 15.73
N PRO A 447 -5.53 15.97 14.63
CA PRO A 447 -6.87 15.72 14.09
C PRO A 447 -7.82 15.00 15.06
N ASN A 448 -7.30 14.22 16.01
CA ASN A 448 -8.09 13.54 17.03
C ASN A 448 -8.52 14.45 18.21
N GLY A 449 -8.26 15.76 18.12
CA GLY A 449 -8.58 16.75 19.17
C GLY A 449 -7.50 16.89 20.24
N ALA A 450 -6.46 16.03 20.23
CA ALA A 450 -5.35 16.14 21.16
C ALA A 450 -4.41 17.30 20.80
N ARG A 451 -3.51 17.60 21.73
CA ARG A 451 -2.34 18.47 21.53
C ARG A 451 -1.08 17.66 21.79
N ALA A 452 -0.03 17.91 21.02
CA ALA A 452 1.24 17.20 21.16
C ALA A 452 2.43 18.15 21.13
N GLU A 453 3.57 17.68 21.61
CA GLU A 453 4.84 18.39 21.43
C GLU A 453 5.23 18.43 19.96
N VAL A 454 5.97 19.47 19.56
CA VAL A 454 6.43 19.63 18.18
C VAL A 454 7.30 18.48 17.67
N SER A 455 7.94 17.71 18.56
CA SER A 455 8.69 16.49 18.25
C SER A 455 7.83 15.28 17.86
N GLN A 456 6.54 15.29 18.21
CA GLN A 456 5.63 14.17 18.00
C GLN A 456 4.83 14.28 16.69
N PHE A 457 5.36 15.03 15.72
CA PHE A 457 4.70 15.33 14.45
C PHE A 457 4.28 14.07 13.66
N GLN A 458 5.01 12.95 13.77
CA GLN A 458 4.65 11.70 13.09
C GLN A 458 3.29 11.16 13.56
N ALA A 459 2.96 11.32 14.85
CA ALA A 459 1.68 10.91 15.43
C ALA A 459 0.62 12.03 15.40
N CYS A 460 1.06 13.30 15.29
CA CYS A 460 0.20 14.49 15.34
C CYS A 460 0.47 15.42 14.15
N ASN A 461 -0.13 15.09 13.01
CA ASN A 461 -0.08 15.88 11.77
C ASN A 461 -1.45 15.89 11.08
N LEU A 462 -1.65 16.84 10.16
CA LEU A 462 -2.84 16.95 9.33
C LEU A 462 -2.79 16.00 8.13
N ALA A 463 -1.60 15.81 7.56
CA ALA A 463 -1.29 14.86 6.50
C ALA A 463 0.23 14.68 6.40
N GLN A 464 0.66 13.58 5.79
CA GLN A 464 2.01 13.41 5.27
C GLN A 464 1.98 13.70 3.76
N MET A 465 2.88 14.56 3.29
CA MET A 465 3.07 14.71 1.84
C MET A 465 3.81 13.51 1.29
N PRO A 466 3.23 12.80 0.30
CA PRO A 466 3.86 11.64 -0.28
C PRO A 466 5.11 12.05 -1.06
N SER A 467 6.11 11.18 -1.06
CA SER A 467 7.25 11.27 -1.99
C SER A 467 6.78 11.17 -3.44
N GLN A 468 7.66 11.52 -4.38
CA GLN A 468 7.37 11.28 -5.79
C GLN A 468 7.15 9.79 -6.07
N ALA A 469 6.32 9.49 -7.05
CA ALA A 469 6.02 8.12 -7.44
C ALA A 469 6.06 7.94 -8.94
N VAL A 470 6.56 6.78 -9.36
CA VAL A 470 6.51 6.30 -10.74
C VAL A 470 5.08 5.84 -11.01
N MET A 471 4.34 6.59 -11.80
CA MET A 471 2.96 6.32 -12.19
C MET A 471 2.93 5.56 -13.52
N VAL A 472 2.10 4.51 -13.60
CA VAL A 472 1.96 3.64 -14.76
C VAL A 472 0.48 3.41 -15.10
N HIS A 473 0.20 2.90 -16.30
CA HIS A 473 -1.15 2.47 -16.66
C HIS A 473 -1.57 1.25 -15.80
N PRO A 474 -2.86 1.09 -15.43
CA PRO A 474 -3.33 -0.06 -14.63
C PRO A 474 -3.00 -1.43 -15.22
N ASP A 475 -2.87 -1.51 -16.54
CA ASP A 475 -2.53 -2.74 -17.26
C ASP A 475 -1.02 -3.05 -17.23
N THR A 476 -0.19 -2.08 -16.84
CA THR A 476 1.25 -2.25 -16.67
C THR A 476 1.54 -3.03 -15.40
N ASN A 477 2.37 -4.08 -15.49
CA ASN A 477 2.76 -4.85 -14.32
C ASN A 477 3.71 -4.04 -13.42
N ILE A 478 3.14 -3.43 -12.38
CA ILE A 478 3.87 -2.61 -11.40
C ILE A 478 5.09 -3.31 -10.80
N PHE A 479 5.01 -4.63 -10.59
CA PHE A 479 6.09 -5.41 -9.99
C PHE A 479 7.29 -5.55 -10.92
N THR A 480 7.07 -5.57 -12.23
CA THR A 480 8.16 -5.58 -13.21
C THR A 480 8.87 -4.23 -13.24
N VAL A 481 8.13 -3.13 -13.12
CA VAL A 481 8.68 -1.78 -13.06
C VAL A 481 9.51 -1.60 -11.79
N TYR A 482 8.96 -1.96 -10.63
CA TYR A 482 9.69 -1.93 -9.37
C TYR A 482 10.91 -2.85 -9.40
N GLY A 483 10.78 -4.11 -9.86
CA GLY A 483 11.88 -5.06 -9.93
C GLY A 483 13.02 -4.61 -10.87
N LEU A 484 12.70 -3.90 -11.95
CA LEU A 484 13.70 -3.27 -12.82
C LEU A 484 14.45 -2.17 -12.08
N LEU A 485 13.72 -1.24 -11.45
CA LEU A 485 14.31 -0.12 -10.70
C LEU A 485 15.15 -0.61 -9.52
N ASP A 486 14.68 -1.63 -8.80
CA ASP A 486 15.38 -2.23 -7.67
C ASP A 486 16.73 -2.85 -8.06
N LYS A 487 16.78 -3.52 -9.22
CA LYS A 487 18.05 -4.10 -9.70
C LYS A 487 18.95 -3.08 -10.35
N ALA A 488 18.39 -2.01 -10.90
CA ALA A 488 19.18 -0.89 -11.38
C ALA A 488 19.83 -0.15 -10.20
N GLN A 489 19.11 0.10 -9.10
CA GLN A 489 19.67 0.79 -7.93
C GLN A 489 20.76 -0.04 -7.21
N ASP A 490 20.68 -1.38 -7.23
CA ASP A 490 21.75 -2.26 -6.74
C ASP A 490 23.12 -1.96 -7.41
N LEU A 491 23.11 -1.48 -8.66
CA LEU A 491 24.30 -1.16 -9.43
C LEU A 491 24.58 0.35 -9.52
N PHE A 492 23.53 1.16 -9.62
CA PHE A 492 23.62 2.57 -10.02
C PHE A 492 22.98 3.53 -9.01
N GLY A 493 22.47 3.04 -7.89
CA GLY A 493 21.77 3.84 -6.87
C GLY A 493 22.73 4.63 -5.97
N ASP A 494 23.86 4.04 -5.56
CA ASP A 494 24.89 4.78 -4.80
C ASP A 494 25.60 5.76 -5.73
N ASP A 495 25.54 7.06 -5.46
CA ASP A 495 26.22 8.09 -6.26
C ASP A 495 27.73 7.88 -6.39
N ARG A 496 28.33 7.13 -5.46
CA ARG A 496 29.76 6.78 -5.46
C ARG A 496 30.08 5.48 -6.21
N ASN A 497 29.09 4.85 -6.83
CA ASN A 497 29.30 3.63 -7.60
C ASN A 497 30.30 3.83 -8.74
N GLN A 498 30.98 2.74 -9.13
CA GLN A 498 31.98 2.74 -10.21
C GLN A 498 31.44 2.15 -11.52
N ASN A 499 30.12 1.91 -11.61
CA ASN A 499 29.48 1.17 -12.69
C ASN A 499 29.14 2.05 -13.90
N GLY A 500 29.58 3.31 -13.90
CA GLY A 500 29.52 4.21 -15.06
C GLY A 500 28.22 5.01 -15.21
N PHE A 501 27.26 4.87 -14.29
CA PHE A 501 25.99 5.59 -14.28
C PHE A 501 25.49 5.83 -12.85
N GLN A 502 24.82 6.95 -12.61
CA GLN A 502 24.17 7.30 -11.34
C GLN A 502 22.69 7.56 -11.60
N MET A 503 21.80 6.82 -10.94
CA MET A 503 20.35 6.97 -11.12
C MET A 503 19.78 8.21 -10.46
N PHE A 504 20.40 8.64 -9.35
CA PHE A 504 19.92 9.72 -8.50
C PHE A 504 20.91 10.90 -8.47
N ASP A 505 21.75 11.05 -9.51
CA ASP A 505 22.62 12.22 -9.68
C ASP A 505 22.51 12.78 -11.11
N SER A 506 22.12 14.05 -11.18
CA SER A 506 22.01 14.79 -12.44
C SER A 506 23.24 15.64 -12.78
N SER A 507 24.30 15.63 -11.96
CA SER A 507 25.44 16.55 -12.08
C SER A 507 26.13 16.53 -13.46
N LYS A 508 26.14 15.36 -14.11
CA LYS A 508 26.71 15.17 -15.46
C LYS A 508 25.92 15.84 -16.59
N TYR A 509 24.68 16.23 -16.34
CA TYR A 509 23.73 16.65 -17.39
C TYR A 509 23.42 18.15 -17.38
N HIS A 510 24.19 18.94 -16.61
CA HIS A 510 23.99 20.40 -16.48
C HIS A 510 22.57 20.81 -16.06
N SER A 511 21.87 19.93 -15.34
CA SER A 511 20.54 20.14 -14.77
C SER A 511 20.45 19.41 -13.41
N GLN A 512 19.34 19.56 -12.72
CA GLN A 512 19.04 18.88 -11.45
C GLN A 512 17.74 18.08 -11.59
N ASP A 513 17.59 17.07 -10.75
CA ASP A 513 16.37 16.25 -10.59
C ASP A 513 15.84 15.66 -11.91
N LEU A 514 16.72 15.08 -12.73
CA LEU A 514 16.36 14.45 -13.99
C LEU A 514 15.87 13.02 -13.76
N LEU A 515 14.63 12.75 -14.19
CA LEU A 515 13.89 11.47 -14.05
C LEU A 515 13.50 11.15 -12.61
N PHE A 516 14.44 11.29 -11.68
CA PHE A 516 14.23 11.17 -10.24
C PHE A 516 14.84 12.40 -9.53
N LYS A 517 14.39 12.69 -8.32
CA LYS A 517 15.04 13.69 -7.47
C LYS A 517 16.47 13.25 -7.16
N ASP A 518 17.41 14.21 -7.20
CA ASP A 518 18.81 13.96 -6.85
C ASP A 518 19.00 13.61 -5.35
N ALA A 519 17.94 13.76 -4.54
CA ALA A 519 17.92 13.44 -3.11
C ALA A 519 17.45 12.00 -2.80
N THR A 520 17.09 11.22 -3.82
CA THR A 520 16.59 9.84 -3.66
C THR A 520 17.70 8.92 -3.14
N VAL A 521 17.39 8.00 -2.21
CA VAL A 521 18.34 7.06 -1.58
C VAL A 521 17.91 5.61 -1.64
#